data_AF-A0A933HNA8-F1
#
_entry.id   AF-A0A933HNA8-F1
#
_cell.length_a   1.000
_cell.length_b   1.000
_cell.length_c   1.000
_cell.angle_alpha   90.00
_cell.angle_beta   90.00
_cell.angle_gamma   90.00
#
_symmetry.space_group_name_H-M   'P 1'
#
loop_
_entity.id
_entity.type
_entity.pdbx_description
1 polymer ?
#
loop_
_entity_poly.entity_id
_entity_poly.type
_entity_poly.pdbx_seq_one_letter_code
_entity_poly.pdbx_strand_id
1 'polypeptide(L)'
;MHTKDKGSVAEAIVISDLTRKGYRIALPIGENVPFDLIAIRPDYGLVKIQIKYRKLSPNGTVSVKLSSTWKNSAITRVVRYNLDVIDYFAVYCPEANAVAYVPSAELKKHKVFALRINPSRNNQASHVRAFETYSTF
;
A
#
# COMPACT_ATOMS: atom_id res chain seq x y z
N MET A 1 18.42 9.01 3.11
CA MET A 1 17.06 9.25 2.59
C MET A 1 16.08 9.35 3.75
N HIS A 2 15.48 10.52 3.92
CA HIS A 2 14.53 10.81 5.00
C HIS A 2 13.20 10.07 4.76
N THR A 3 12.37 9.92 5.79
CA THR A 3 11.12 9.14 5.69
C THR A 3 10.14 9.74 4.68
N LYS A 4 10.12 11.07 4.53
CA LYS A 4 9.28 11.76 3.54
C LYS A 4 9.67 11.37 2.11
N ASP A 5 10.96 11.36 1.79
CA ASP A 5 11.48 10.99 0.47
C ASP A 5 11.05 9.57 0.05
N LYS A 6 10.94 8.63 1.01
CA LYS A 6 10.45 7.27 0.74
C LYS A 6 8.99 7.24 0.29
N GLY A 7 8.16 8.10 0.89
CA GLY A 7 6.76 8.25 0.51
C GLY A 7 6.65 8.76 -0.93
N SER A 8 7.32 9.87 -1.24
CA SER A 8 7.33 10.47 -2.58
C SER A 8 7.89 9.52 -3.65
N VAL A 9 8.93 8.73 -3.33
CA VAL A 9 9.43 7.69 -4.24
C VAL A 9 8.37 6.62 -4.51
N ALA A 10 7.67 6.14 -3.48
CA ALA A 10 6.62 5.15 -3.66
C ALA A 10 5.45 5.72 -4.48
N GLU A 11 5.05 6.97 -4.23
CA GLU A 11 4.02 7.66 -5.02
C GLU A 11 4.38 7.71 -6.50
N ALA A 12 5.57 8.18 -6.84
CA ALA A 12 6.03 8.26 -8.24
C ALA A 12 6.04 6.88 -8.92
N ILE A 13 6.49 5.83 -8.22
CA ILE A 13 6.53 4.47 -8.75
C ILE A 13 5.13 3.91 -8.97
N VAL A 14 4.20 4.12 -8.03
CA VAL A 14 2.81 3.65 -8.15
C VAL A 14 2.09 4.38 -9.28
N ILE A 15 2.29 5.70 -9.42
CA ILE A 15 1.76 6.48 -10.54
C ILE A 15 2.27 5.91 -11.87
N SER A 16 3.58 5.68 -11.98
CA SER A 16 4.19 5.11 -13.17
C SER A 16 3.63 3.72 -13.50
N ASP A 17 3.50 2.86 -12.49
CA ASP A 17 3.00 1.49 -12.66
C ASP A 17 1.54 1.44 -13.11
N LEU A 18 0.67 2.19 -12.45
CA LEU A 18 -0.74 2.31 -12.83
C LEU A 18 -0.91 2.90 -14.24
N THR A 19 -0.11 3.91 -14.58
CA THR A 19 -0.15 4.53 -15.92
C THR A 19 0.25 3.53 -17.01
N ARG A 20 1.30 2.73 -16.79
CA ARG A 20 1.70 1.64 -17.72
C ARG A 20 0.61 0.59 -17.89
N LYS A 21 -0.19 0.35 -16.83
CA LYS A 21 -1.33 -0.57 -16.85
C LYS A 21 -2.59 0.04 -17.49
N GLY A 22 -2.54 1.27 -18.00
CA GLY A 22 -3.65 1.92 -18.71
C GLY A 22 -4.64 2.68 -17.82
N TYR A 23 -4.30 2.89 -16.54
CA TYR A 23 -5.11 3.69 -15.63
C TYR A 23 -4.73 5.17 -15.73
N ARG A 24 -5.71 6.06 -15.59
CA ARG A 24 -5.46 7.51 -15.44
C ARG A 24 -5.37 7.85 -13.96
N ILE A 25 -4.64 8.91 -13.61
CA ILE A 25 -4.40 9.28 -12.21
C ILE A 25 -5.02 10.64 -11.91
N ALA A 26 -5.77 10.72 -10.81
CA ALA A 26 -6.18 11.98 -10.20
C ALA A 26 -5.53 12.11 -8.81
N LEU A 27 -4.89 13.25 -8.58
CA LEU A 27 -4.19 13.57 -7.33
C LEU A 27 -5.03 14.55 -6.51
N PRO A 28 -5.27 14.27 -5.23
CA PRO A 28 -5.89 15.24 -4.32
C PRO A 28 -4.96 16.44 -4.12
N ILE A 29 -5.52 17.64 -4.02
CA ILE A 29 -4.78 18.84 -3.63
C ILE A 29 -4.83 18.95 -2.11
N GLY A 30 -3.68 18.79 -1.45
CA GLY A 30 -3.53 18.83 0.00
C GLY A 30 -3.48 17.45 0.67
N GLU A 31 -3.19 17.43 1.98
CA GLU A 31 -2.92 16.19 2.75
C GLU A 31 -4.09 15.72 3.62
N ASN A 32 -5.27 16.33 3.50
CA ASN A 32 -6.42 16.10 4.40
C ASN A 32 -7.35 14.97 3.96
N VAL A 33 -6.89 14.07 3.09
CA VAL A 33 -7.67 12.93 2.59
C VAL A 33 -7.04 11.60 3.02
N PRO A 34 -7.83 10.53 3.18
CA PRO A 34 -7.35 9.25 3.71
C PRO A 34 -6.64 8.36 2.68
N PHE A 35 -6.39 8.85 1.47
CA PHE A 35 -5.76 8.15 0.36
C PHE A 35 -4.82 9.10 -0.37
N ASP A 36 -3.83 8.57 -1.09
CA ASP A 36 -2.79 9.39 -1.73
C ASP A 36 -3.14 9.73 -3.18
N LEU A 37 -3.89 8.85 -3.88
CA LEU A 37 -4.37 9.11 -5.24
C LEU A 37 -5.68 8.37 -5.56
N ILE A 38 -6.29 8.75 -6.67
CA ILE A 38 -7.39 8.02 -7.30
C ILE A 38 -6.90 7.48 -8.65
N ALA A 39 -7.01 6.16 -8.84
CA ALA A 39 -6.87 5.53 -10.14
C ALA A 39 -8.23 5.51 -10.85
N ILE A 40 -8.25 5.99 -12.08
CA ILE A 40 -9.44 6.02 -12.93
C ILE A 40 -9.29 4.87 -13.92
N ARG A 41 -10.21 3.91 -13.83
CA ARG A 41 -10.32 2.77 -14.73
C ARG A 41 -10.65 3.21 -16.17
N PRO A 42 -10.43 2.34 -17.18
CA PRO A 42 -10.86 2.62 -18.55
C PRO A 42 -12.35 2.93 -18.68
N ASP A 43 -13.20 2.33 -17.83
CA ASP A 43 -14.64 2.55 -17.73
C ASP A 43 -15.04 3.75 -16.85
N TYR A 44 -14.06 4.58 -16.46
CA TYR A 44 -14.21 5.74 -15.56
C TYR A 44 -14.60 5.41 -14.12
N GLY A 45 -14.53 4.13 -13.70
CA GLY A 45 -14.60 3.77 -12.29
C GLY A 45 -13.45 4.39 -11.48
N LEU A 46 -13.78 4.93 -10.31
CA LEU A 46 -12.81 5.60 -9.43
C LEU A 46 -12.37 4.67 -8.30
N VAL A 47 -11.06 4.49 -8.15
CA VAL A 47 -10.45 3.64 -7.12
C VAL A 47 -9.52 4.47 -6.25
N LYS A 48 -9.86 4.64 -4.98
CA LYS A 48 -9.10 5.39 -3.97
C LYS A 48 -7.98 4.52 -3.42
N ILE A 49 -6.73 4.98 -3.56
CA ILE A 49 -5.54 4.18 -3.22
C ILE A 49 -4.69 4.88 -2.16
N GLN A 50 -4.40 4.18 -1.07
CA GLN A 50 -3.39 4.57 -0.11
C GLN A 50 -2.07 3.86 -0.42
N ILE A 51 -1.00 4.62 -0.55
CA ILE A 51 0.34 4.16 -0.90
C ILE A 51 1.19 3.96 0.36
N LYS A 52 2.02 2.92 0.33
CA LYS A 52 2.96 2.56 1.40
C LYS A 52 4.28 2.08 0.81
N TYR A 53 5.36 2.78 1.14
CA TYR A 53 6.72 2.26 0.99
C TYR A 53 7.03 1.26 2.11
N ARG A 54 7.43 0.02 1.80
CA ARG A 54 7.84 -0.96 2.81
C ARG A 54 9.01 -1.80 2.33
N LYS A 55 10.01 -1.94 3.19
CA LYS A 55 11.16 -2.82 2.94
C LYS A 55 10.82 -4.27 3.27
N LEU A 56 11.46 -5.18 2.55
CA LEU A 56 11.48 -6.60 2.88
C LEU A 56 12.13 -6.81 4.25
N SER A 57 11.44 -7.47 5.17
CA SER A 57 12.02 -7.88 6.45
C SER A 57 12.83 -9.18 6.32
N PRO A 58 13.75 -9.46 7.26
CA PRO A 58 14.60 -10.66 7.21
C PRO A 58 13.84 -12.00 7.15
N ASN A 59 12.58 -12.02 7.58
CA ASN A 59 11.70 -13.20 7.51
C ASN A 59 11.06 -13.40 6.12
N GLY A 60 11.37 -12.56 5.13
CA GLY A 60 10.86 -12.66 3.75
C GLY A 60 9.48 -12.04 3.52
N THR A 61 9.02 -11.14 4.39
CA THR A 61 7.71 -10.47 4.25
C THR A 61 7.81 -8.96 4.21
N VAL A 62 6.73 -8.32 3.77
CA VAL A 62 6.52 -6.87 3.74
C VAL A 62 5.28 -6.59 4.56
N SER A 63 5.46 -5.95 5.72
CA SER A 63 4.37 -5.74 6.69
C SER A 63 3.84 -4.32 6.69
N VAL A 64 2.53 -4.16 6.68
CA VAL A 64 1.83 -2.88 6.69
C VAL A 64 0.88 -2.82 7.89
N LYS A 65 1.08 -1.82 8.75
CA LYS A 65 0.14 -1.48 9.81
C LYS A 65 -1.04 -0.71 9.21
N LEU A 66 -2.26 -1.09 9.58
CA LEU A 66 -3.51 -0.44 9.15
C LEU A 66 -3.85 0.74 10.07
N SER A 67 -2.83 1.59 10.27
CA SER A 67 -2.89 2.77 11.11
C SER A 67 -1.88 3.79 10.65
N SER A 68 -2.25 5.07 10.74
CA SER A 68 -1.32 6.19 10.62
C SER A 68 -0.85 6.62 12.01
N THR A 69 0.42 7.02 12.11
CA THR A 69 0.98 7.62 13.32
C THR A 69 1.16 9.10 13.09
N TRP A 70 0.45 9.90 13.85
CA TRP A 70 0.56 11.35 13.87
C TRP A 70 1.41 11.75 15.07
N LYS A 71 2.46 12.52 14.83
CA LYS A 71 3.30 13.10 15.90
C LYS A 71 3.22 14.61 15.82
N ASN A 72 2.86 15.24 16.93
CA ASN A 72 3.14 16.65 17.17
C ASN A 72 4.11 16.75 18.36
N SER A 73 4.67 17.94 18.62
CA SER A 73 5.63 18.22 19.69
C SER A 73 5.20 17.73 21.08
N ALA A 74 3.90 17.64 21.34
CA ALA A 74 3.35 17.22 22.64
C ALA A 74 2.81 15.78 22.69
N ILE A 75 2.33 15.21 21.57
CA ILE A 75 1.58 13.94 21.58
C ILE A 75 1.89 13.11 20.33
N THR A 76 2.08 11.80 20.55
CA THR A 76 2.00 10.78 19.48
C THR A 76 0.63 10.12 19.51
N ARG A 77 -0.15 10.24 18.43
CA ARG A 77 -1.42 9.56 18.24
C ARG A 77 -1.31 8.48 17.15
N VAL A 78 -1.87 7.32 17.42
CA VAL A 78 -2.02 6.25 16.42
C VAL A 78 -3.49 6.15 16.06
N VAL A 79 -3.82 6.43 14.80
CA VAL A 79 -5.20 6.44 14.29
C VAL A 79 -5.33 5.30 13.29
N ARG A 80 -6.34 4.44 13.46
CA ARG A 80 -6.60 3.36 12.50
C ARG A 80 -7.14 3.95 11.20
N TYR A 81 -6.76 3.33 10.08
CA TYR A 81 -7.39 3.68 8.80
C TYR A 81 -8.86 3.29 8.84
N ASN A 82 -9.72 4.19 8.36
CA ASN A 82 -11.06 3.81 7.96
C ASN A 82 -10.96 3.09 6.61
N LEU A 83 -11.20 1.77 6.61
CA LEU A 83 -11.06 0.94 5.43
C LEU A 83 -12.25 1.05 4.47
N ASP A 84 -13.33 1.72 4.88
CA ASP A 84 -14.49 1.96 4.00
C ASP A 84 -14.29 3.17 3.06
N VAL A 85 -13.26 3.99 3.31
CA VAL A 85 -12.92 5.17 2.47
C VAL A 85 -11.63 5.00 1.65
N ILE A 86 -11.00 3.83 1.74
CA ILE A 86 -9.83 3.44 0.95
C ILE A 86 -10.21 2.15 0.24
N ASP A 87 -10.06 2.07 -1.07
CA ASP A 87 -10.41 0.87 -1.82
C ASP A 87 -9.23 -0.11 -1.88
N TYR A 88 -8.01 0.42 -2.03
CA TYR A 88 -6.78 -0.37 -2.11
C TYR A 88 -5.61 0.22 -1.32
N PHE A 89 -4.73 -0.66 -0.86
CA PHE A 89 -3.39 -0.30 -0.42
C PHE A 89 -2.37 -0.69 -1.51
N ALA A 90 -1.68 0.28 -2.08
CA ALA A 90 -0.53 0.04 -2.96
C ALA A 90 0.76 0.00 -2.13
N VAL A 91 1.41 -1.15 -2.09
CA VAL A 91 2.62 -1.41 -1.31
C VAL A 91 3.82 -1.54 -2.24
N TYR A 92 4.64 -0.50 -2.30
CA TYR A 92 5.91 -0.55 -3.02
C TYR A 92 6.99 -1.18 -2.13
N CYS A 93 7.63 -2.23 -2.65
CA CYS A 93 8.79 -2.87 -2.04
C CYS A 93 10.03 -2.67 -2.93
N PRO A 94 11.06 -1.94 -2.46
CA PRO A 94 12.24 -1.65 -3.26
C PRO A 94 13.11 -2.90 -3.52
N GLU A 95 13.15 -3.85 -2.57
CA GLU A 95 13.92 -5.08 -2.75
C GLU A 95 13.33 -6.01 -3.83
N ALA A 96 12.00 -6.01 -3.99
CA ALA A 96 11.33 -6.69 -5.11
C ALA A 96 11.19 -5.82 -6.36
N ASN A 97 11.52 -4.53 -6.27
CA ASN A 97 11.29 -3.52 -7.30
C ASN A 97 9.87 -3.58 -7.90
N ALA A 98 8.86 -3.75 -7.05
CA ALA A 98 7.49 -4.03 -7.48
C ALA A 98 6.45 -3.40 -6.53
N VAL A 99 5.23 -3.28 -7.04
CA VAL A 99 4.06 -2.78 -6.30
C VAL A 99 3.03 -3.90 -6.16
N ALA A 100 2.52 -4.08 -4.94
CA ALA A 100 1.38 -4.94 -4.67
C ALA A 100 0.14 -4.10 -4.35
N TYR A 101 -1.00 -4.41 -4.96
CA TYR A 101 -2.28 -3.73 -4.78
C TYR A 101 -3.25 -4.59 -3.99
N VAL A 102 -3.41 -4.32 -2.70
CA VAL A 102 -4.23 -5.14 -1.80
C VAL A 102 -5.59 -4.49 -1.58
N PRO A 103 -6.72 -5.16 -1.91
CA PRO A 103 -8.05 -4.63 -1.64
C PRO A 103 -8.29 -4.44 -0.13
N SER A 104 -8.82 -3.28 0.27
CA SER A 104 -9.12 -2.99 1.68
C SER A 104 -10.21 -3.91 2.25
N ALA A 105 -11.09 -4.44 1.40
CA ALA A 105 -12.13 -5.39 1.76
C ALA A 105 -11.56 -6.68 2.39
N GLU A 106 -10.39 -7.13 1.95
CA GLU A 106 -9.68 -8.31 2.51
C GLU A 106 -9.03 -8.03 3.88
N LEU A 107 -8.98 -6.76 4.29
CA LEU A 107 -8.21 -6.28 5.43
C LEU A 107 -9.08 -5.89 6.63
N LYS A 108 -10.42 -5.87 6.49
CA LYS A 108 -11.36 -5.35 7.49
C LYS A 108 -11.22 -5.93 8.90
N LYS A 109 -10.80 -7.20 9.02
CA LYS A 109 -10.62 -7.90 10.31
C LYS A 109 -9.20 -7.81 10.86
N HIS A 110 -8.28 -7.13 10.17
CA HIS A 110 -6.87 -7.12 10.50
C HIS A 110 -6.42 -5.76 11.06
N LYS A 111 -5.41 -5.78 11.94
CA LYS A 111 -4.69 -4.57 12.40
C LYS A 111 -3.40 -4.32 11.60
N VAL A 112 -2.84 -5.40 11.07
CA VAL A 112 -1.62 -5.46 10.28
C VAL A 112 -1.84 -6.56 9.25
N PHE A 113 -1.33 -6.36 8.04
CA PHE A 113 -1.19 -7.43 7.06
C PHE A 113 0.25 -7.53 6.61
N ALA A 114 0.62 -8.72 6.14
CA ALA A 114 1.95 -8.99 5.61
C ALA A 114 1.82 -9.66 4.24
N LEU A 115 2.62 -9.19 3.29
CA LEU A 115 2.79 -9.80 1.97
C LEU A 115 4.09 -10.58 1.97
N ARG A 116 4.06 -11.81 1.47
CA ARG A 116 5.23 -12.69 1.43
C ARG A 116 5.87 -12.67 0.06
N ILE A 117 7.17 -12.35 0.00
CA ILE A 117 7.95 -12.33 -1.25
C ILE A 117 8.75 -13.63 -1.38
N ASN A 118 9.43 -14.05 -0.31
CA ASN A 118 10.22 -15.29 -0.32
C ASN A 118 9.39 -16.48 0.19
N PRO A 119 9.56 -17.70 -0.32
CA PRO A 119 8.89 -18.88 0.22
C PRO A 119 9.12 -19.04 1.73
N SER A 120 8.12 -19.58 2.44
CA SER A 120 8.21 -19.81 3.89
C SER A 120 9.23 -20.90 4.20
N ARG A 121 10.02 -20.75 5.27
CA ARG A 121 11.00 -21.78 5.70
C ARG A 121 10.35 -23.14 6.00
N ASN A 122 9.05 -23.17 6.31
CA ASN A 122 8.30 -24.38 6.66
C ASN A 122 7.30 -24.82 5.56
N ASN A 123 7.44 -24.35 4.32
CA ASN A 123 6.51 -24.64 3.20
C ASN A 123 5.01 -24.41 3.52
N GLN A 124 4.70 -23.53 4.47
CA GLN A 124 3.33 -23.16 4.80
C GLN A 124 2.74 -22.34 3.64
N ALA A 125 1.77 -22.92 2.94
CA ALA A 125 1.04 -22.27 1.84
C ALA A 125 -0.31 -21.68 2.28
N SER A 126 -0.92 -22.19 3.35
CA SER A 126 -2.25 -21.74 3.80
C SER A 126 -2.18 -20.42 4.57
N HIS A 127 -3.12 -19.51 4.28
CA HIS A 127 -3.25 -18.17 4.89
C HIS A 127 -2.09 -17.19 4.61
N VAL A 128 -1.28 -17.45 3.58
CA VAL A 128 -0.20 -16.55 3.14
C VAL A 128 -0.69 -15.67 1.99
N ARG A 129 -0.55 -14.35 2.14
CA ARG A 129 -0.75 -13.38 1.04
C ARG A 129 0.56 -13.28 0.25
N ALA A 130 0.67 -14.00 -0.86
CA ALA A 130 1.83 -13.90 -1.73
C ALA A 130 1.86 -12.52 -2.41
N PHE A 131 3.02 -11.87 -2.46
CA PHE A 131 3.16 -10.52 -3.02
C PHE A 131 2.75 -10.49 -4.50
N GLU A 132 3.16 -11.51 -5.26
CA GLU A 132 2.90 -11.63 -6.70
C GLU A 132 1.42 -11.74 -7.05
N THR A 133 0.60 -12.34 -6.18
CA THR A 133 -0.86 -12.41 -6.36
C THR A 133 -1.50 -11.02 -6.47
N TYR A 134 -0.89 -10.01 -5.84
CA TYR A 134 -1.35 -8.63 -5.84
C TYR A 134 -0.55 -7.75 -6.81
N SER A 135 0.26 -8.32 -7.72
CA SER A 135 1.02 -7.54 -8.70
C SER A 135 0.15 -6.93 -9.80
N THR A 136 -1.04 -7.49 -10.02
CA THR A 136 -2.07 -6.95 -10.91
C THR A 136 -2.97 -5.96 -10.15
N PHE A 137 -3.48 -4.95 -10.85
CA PHE A 137 -4.37 -3.93 -10.30
C PHE A 137 -5.72 -3.98 -11.00
#